data_AF-A0A7R9VX97-F1
#
_entry.id   AF-A0A7R9VX97-F1
#
_cell.length_a   1.000
_cell.length_b   1.000
_cell.length_c   1.000
_cell.angle_alpha   90.00
_cell.angle_beta   90.00
_cell.angle_gamma   90.00
#
_symmetry.space_group_name_H-M   'P 1'
#
loop_
_entity.id
_entity.type
_entity.pdbx_description
1 polymer ?
#
loop_
_entity_poly.entity_id
_entity_poly.type
_entity_poly.pdbx_seq_one_letter_code
_entity_poly.pdbx_strand_id
1 'polypeptide(L)'
;MAASKQTLQAQVEELQAACPVLLPCMSPTGYQDEDLLRLVASEGTANQKALEDLLTVAGSRCSSCCVCASPGQPSVAAVAENDEATTLRFTTFPRLNFSTMSLHVSKGGFACGQCRAVSDSWRLLRFAAIKLGPRHPEREELMRRLCSHFASLNRVDDALLADSDNVVAWVQEVFSRAYALQVVACNLKGWTVLGPDAKPVRHSCPGTSVALAKALLHSSGTAPTGKKRCVTG
;
A
#
# COMPACT_ATOMS: atom_id res chain seq x y z
N MET A 1 -17.77 23.19 -10.63
CA MET A 1 -17.04 23.83 -9.52
C MET A 1 -15.84 22.96 -9.19
N ALA A 2 -14.62 23.50 -9.14
CA ALA A 2 -13.45 22.73 -8.74
C ALA A 2 -13.50 22.47 -7.22
N ALA A 3 -13.26 21.23 -6.78
CA ALA A 3 -13.17 20.91 -5.37
C ALA A 3 -12.00 21.66 -4.72
N SER A 4 -12.21 22.23 -3.54
CA SER A 4 -11.13 22.89 -2.79
C SER A 4 -10.13 21.85 -2.26
N LYS A 5 -8.88 22.27 -1.97
CA LYS A 5 -7.90 21.41 -1.30
C LYS A 5 -8.42 20.83 0.03
N GLN A 6 -9.19 21.63 0.77
CA GLN A 6 -9.80 21.21 2.03
C GLN A 6 -10.84 20.11 1.81
N THR A 7 -11.67 20.23 0.77
CA THR A 7 -12.64 19.20 0.40
C THR A 7 -11.95 17.89 0.01
N LEU A 8 -10.89 17.97 -0.81
CA LEU A 8 -10.11 16.79 -1.20
C LEU A 8 -9.42 16.14 0.01
N GLN A 9 -8.90 16.95 0.93
CA GLN A 9 -8.28 16.46 2.16
C GLN A 9 -9.29 15.74 3.07
N ALA A 10 -10.49 16.30 3.26
CA ALA A 10 -11.55 15.66 4.02
C ALA A 10 -11.93 14.29 3.43
N GLN A 11 -11.97 14.16 2.10
CA GLN A 11 -12.22 12.87 1.44
C GLN A 11 -11.11 11.84 1.69
N VAL A 12 -9.85 12.27 1.76
CA VAL A 12 -8.74 11.37 2.16
C VAL A 12 -8.89 10.93 3.62
N GLU A 13 -9.27 11.83 4.51
CA GLU A 13 -9.47 11.53 5.94
C GLU A 13 -10.65 10.57 6.18
N GLU A 14 -11.75 10.76 5.46
CA GLU A 14 -12.89 9.83 5.48
C GLU A 14 -12.47 8.42 5.01
N LEU A 15 -11.68 8.31 3.93
CA LEU A 15 -11.15 7.01 3.49
C LEU A 15 -10.17 6.40 4.49
N GLN A 16 -9.34 7.20 5.15
CA GLN A 16 -8.44 6.73 6.19
C GLN A 16 -9.20 6.22 7.43
N ALA A 17 -10.32 6.86 7.77
CA ALA A 17 -11.20 6.40 8.83
C ALA A 17 -11.89 5.08 8.45
N ALA A 18 -12.33 4.94 7.20
CA ALA A 18 -12.93 3.71 6.68
C ALA A 18 -11.91 2.57 6.48
N CYS A 19 -10.63 2.89 6.29
CA CYS A 19 -9.56 1.93 6.02
C CYS A 19 -8.34 2.17 6.94
N PRO A 20 -8.48 1.90 8.26
CA PRO A 20 -7.47 2.27 9.25
C PRO A 20 -6.19 1.41 9.18
N VAL A 21 -6.26 0.22 8.58
CA VAL A 21 -5.14 -0.72 8.51
C VAL A 21 -4.43 -0.63 7.17
N LEU A 22 -5.17 -0.79 6.08
CA LEU A 22 -4.64 -0.76 4.72
C LEU A 22 -5.50 0.17 3.86
N LEU A 23 -4.93 1.31 3.50
CA LEU A 23 -5.57 2.30 2.64
C LEU A 23 -5.23 2.00 1.17
N PRO A 24 -6.18 2.07 0.23
CA PRO A 24 -5.89 1.95 -1.19
C PRO A 24 -4.93 3.05 -1.64
N CYS A 25 -4.03 2.73 -2.56
CA CYS A 25 -3.03 3.66 -3.07
C CYS A 25 -3.73 4.81 -3.81
N MET A 26 -3.43 6.03 -3.38
CA MET A 26 -3.89 7.28 -4.00
C MET A 26 -2.72 8.11 -4.54
N SER A 27 -1.53 7.52 -4.64
CA SER A 27 -0.33 8.21 -5.07
C SER A 27 -0.46 8.72 -6.51
N PRO A 28 -0.08 9.98 -6.79
CA PRO A 28 -0.03 10.49 -8.15
C PRO A 28 0.85 9.63 -9.05
N THR A 29 0.61 9.66 -10.36
CA THR A 29 1.45 8.97 -11.35
C THR A 29 2.91 9.39 -11.20
N GLY A 30 3.82 8.40 -11.18
CA GLY A 30 5.24 8.60 -10.93
C GLY A 30 5.68 8.51 -9.46
N TYR A 31 4.74 8.20 -8.54
CA TYR A 31 4.99 8.00 -7.11
C TYR A 31 4.37 6.70 -6.56
N GLN A 32 4.17 5.67 -7.39
CA GLN A 32 3.41 4.48 -7.01
C GLN A 32 4.27 3.47 -6.22
N ASP A 33 3.64 2.59 -5.44
CA ASP A 33 4.27 1.70 -4.43
C ASP A 33 5.31 0.68 -4.96
N GLU A 34 5.42 0.55 -6.28
CA GLU A 34 6.45 -0.27 -6.94
C GLU A 34 7.75 0.51 -7.22
N ASP A 35 7.83 1.77 -6.79
CA ASP A 35 8.87 2.69 -7.24
C ASP A 35 10.14 2.72 -6.40
N LEU A 36 10.31 2.07 -5.23
CA LEU A 36 11.66 2.08 -4.62
C LEU A 36 12.70 1.41 -5.53
N LEU A 37 12.34 0.29 -6.18
CA LEU A 37 13.21 -0.38 -7.14
C LEU A 37 13.32 0.38 -8.48
N ARG A 38 12.32 1.18 -8.87
CA ARG A 38 12.41 2.01 -10.08
C ARG A 38 13.17 3.32 -9.84
N LEU A 39 12.96 3.95 -8.69
CA LEU A 39 13.73 5.09 -8.20
C LEU A 39 15.20 4.71 -8.12
N VAL A 40 15.52 3.55 -7.53
CA VAL A 40 16.92 3.10 -7.46
C VAL A 40 17.50 2.76 -8.83
N ALA A 41 16.70 2.27 -9.79
CA ALA A 41 17.17 2.03 -11.15
C ALA A 41 17.64 3.33 -11.82
N SER A 42 16.97 4.46 -11.53
CA SER A 42 17.41 5.79 -12.00
C SER A 42 18.67 6.32 -11.27
N GLU A 43 19.00 5.79 -10.10
CA GLU A 43 20.18 6.14 -9.29
C GLU A 43 21.43 5.33 -9.66
N GLY A 44 21.31 4.37 -10.59
CA GLY A 44 22.41 3.53 -11.08
C GLY A 44 22.54 2.16 -10.40
N THR A 45 23.27 1.26 -11.07
CA THR A 45 23.37 -0.17 -10.69
C THR A 45 23.98 -0.40 -9.30
N ALA A 46 24.89 0.47 -8.86
CA ALA A 46 25.48 0.38 -7.52
C ALA A 46 24.44 0.61 -6.42
N ASN A 47 23.55 1.59 -6.59
CA ASN A 47 22.48 1.86 -5.64
C ASN A 47 21.42 0.76 -5.68
N GLN A 48 21.12 0.23 -6.87
CA GLN A 48 20.20 -0.89 -7.01
C GLN A 48 20.67 -2.11 -6.21
N LYS A 49 21.93 -2.51 -6.39
CA LYS A 49 22.53 -3.59 -5.63
C LYS A 49 22.52 -3.31 -4.13
N ALA A 50 22.86 -2.08 -3.72
CA ALA A 50 22.83 -1.69 -2.31
C ALA A 50 21.42 -1.78 -1.69
N LEU A 51 20.38 -1.48 -2.46
CA LEU A 51 18.99 -1.65 -2.04
C LEU A 51 18.60 -3.13 -1.95
N GLU A 52 18.96 -3.93 -2.96
CA GLU A 52 18.73 -5.39 -2.97
C GLU A 52 19.41 -6.08 -1.78
N ASP A 53 20.67 -5.75 -1.50
CA ASP A 53 21.42 -6.27 -0.35
C ASP A 53 20.75 -5.87 0.98
N LEU A 54 20.33 -4.60 1.10
CA LEU A 54 19.62 -4.10 2.27
C LEU A 54 18.30 -4.86 2.50
N LEU A 55 17.49 -5.01 1.45
CA LEU A 55 16.20 -5.69 1.52
C LEU A 55 16.37 -7.19 1.74
N THR A 56 17.43 -7.81 1.23
CA THR A 56 17.75 -9.22 1.49
C THR A 56 18.05 -9.44 2.97
N VAL A 57 18.93 -8.61 3.55
CA VAL A 57 19.27 -8.68 4.97
C VAL A 57 18.05 -8.40 5.85
N ALA A 58 17.28 -7.36 5.54
CA ALA A 58 16.08 -7.03 6.29
C ALA A 58 15.01 -8.12 6.18
N GLY A 59 14.78 -8.61 4.96
CA GLY A 59 13.81 -9.65 4.64
C GLY A 59 14.10 -10.94 5.37
N SER A 60 15.36 -11.36 5.51
CA SER A 60 15.76 -12.59 6.22
C SER A 60 15.22 -12.70 7.66
N ARG A 61 14.83 -11.58 8.27
CA ARG A 61 14.26 -11.51 9.63
C ARG A 61 12.72 -11.49 9.65
N CYS A 62 12.10 -11.42 8.48
CA CYS A 62 10.65 -11.35 8.30
C CYS A 62 10.12 -12.74 7.91
N SER A 63 9.24 -13.28 8.74
CA SER A 63 8.53 -14.55 8.47
C SER A 63 7.04 -14.37 8.24
N SER A 64 6.54 -13.13 8.32
CA SER A 64 5.12 -12.81 8.17
C SER A 64 4.90 -11.44 7.52
N CYS A 65 3.74 -11.28 6.91
CA CYS A 65 3.30 -10.04 6.31
C CYS A 65 3.13 -8.94 7.38
N CYS A 66 3.72 -7.77 7.13
CA CYS A 66 3.60 -6.61 8.02
C CYS A 66 2.18 -6.01 8.12
N VAL A 67 1.24 -6.44 7.27
CA VAL A 67 -0.15 -5.96 7.24
C VAL A 67 -1.10 -6.98 7.85
N CYS A 68 -1.11 -8.22 7.32
CA CYS A 68 -2.06 -9.25 7.71
C CYS A 68 -1.48 -10.35 8.62
N ALA A 69 -0.18 -10.29 8.94
CA ALA A 69 0.55 -11.32 9.68
C ALA A 69 0.56 -12.73 9.05
N SER A 70 0.06 -12.90 7.81
CA SER A 70 0.15 -14.19 7.11
C SER A 70 1.60 -14.61 6.92
N PRO A 71 1.93 -15.89 7.14
CA PRO A 71 3.29 -16.38 7.00
C PRO A 71 3.78 -16.29 5.56
N GLY A 72 5.08 -16.10 5.38
CA GLY A 72 5.67 -16.08 4.05
C GLY A 72 7.20 -15.96 4.07
N GLN A 73 7.79 -16.07 2.89
CA GLN A 73 9.22 -15.93 2.68
C GLN A 73 9.52 -14.63 1.92
N PRO A 74 10.47 -13.82 2.39
CA PRO A 74 10.87 -12.59 1.73
C PRO A 74 11.47 -12.89 0.34
N SER A 75 11.12 -12.09 -0.65
CA SER A 75 11.79 -12.09 -1.95
C SER A 75 12.08 -10.67 -2.40
N VAL A 76 13.30 -10.46 -2.89
CA VAL A 76 13.77 -9.22 -3.51
C VAL A 76 13.74 -9.28 -5.03
N ALA A 77 13.36 -10.42 -5.62
CA ALA A 77 13.33 -10.58 -7.06
C ALA A 77 12.30 -9.65 -7.72
N ALA A 78 12.63 -9.20 -8.93
CA ALA A 78 11.74 -8.40 -9.76
C ALA A 78 10.42 -9.15 -10.04
N VAL A 79 9.35 -8.37 -10.23
CA VAL A 79 7.95 -8.80 -10.28
C VAL A 79 7.73 -9.91 -11.32
N ALA A 80 7.55 -11.15 -10.88
CA ALA A 80 6.76 -12.12 -11.63
C ALA A 80 5.28 -11.84 -11.34
N GLU A 81 4.46 -11.71 -12.39
CA GLU A 81 3.02 -11.38 -12.29
C GLU A 81 2.19 -12.48 -11.58
N ASN A 82 2.76 -13.68 -11.41
CA ASN A 82 2.18 -14.79 -10.66
C ASN A 82 2.78 -14.85 -9.23
N ASP A 83 2.53 -13.80 -8.44
CA ASP A 83 3.04 -13.70 -7.08
C ASP A 83 2.44 -14.83 -6.20
N GLU A 84 3.30 -15.74 -5.74
CA GLU A 84 2.90 -16.82 -4.85
C GLU A 84 2.35 -16.25 -3.53
N ALA A 85 1.26 -16.84 -3.02
CA ALA A 85 0.60 -16.38 -1.80
C ALA A 85 1.54 -16.30 -0.58
N THR A 86 2.65 -17.04 -0.61
CA THR A 86 3.69 -17.14 0.42
C THR A 86 4.84 -16.16 0.21
N THR A 87 4.95 -15.46 -0.92
CA THR A 87 6.04 -14.51 -1.14
C THR A 87 5.73 -13.17 -0.46
N LEU A 88 6.68 -12.70 0.36
CA LEU A 88 6.63 -11.38 0.97
C LEU A 88 7.56 -10.44 0.21
N ARG A 89 7.06 -9.27 -0.22
CA ARG A 89 7.88 -8.26 -0.87
C ARG A 89 7.82 -6.93 -0.14
N PHE A 90 8.94 -6.22 -0.12
CA PHE A 90 8.98 -4.89 0.48
C PHE A 90 8.04 -3.95 -0.28
N THR A 91 7.19 -3.26 0.45
CA THR A 91 6.25 -2.28 -0.08
C THR A 91 6.18 -1.08 0.85
N THR A 92 5.81 0.06 0.29
CA THR A 92 5.59 1.30 1.03
C THR A 92 4.10 1.60 1.12
N PHE A 93 3.71 2.34 2.17
CA PHE A 93 2.31 2.76 2.35
C PHE A 93 2.25 4.29 2.45
N PRO A 94 2.34 5.00 1.32
CA PRO A 94 2.34 6.45 1.29
C PRO A 94 0.97 7.01 1.69
N ARG A 95 0.99 8.16 2.36
CA ARG A 95 -0.21 8.92 2.70
C ARG A 95 -0.24 10.23 1.94
N LEU A 96 -1.32 10.45 1.19
CA LEU A 96 -1.54 11.67 0.45
C LEU A 96 -2.02 12.79 1.39
N ASN A 97 -1.53 14.01 1.18
CA ASN A 97 -2.02 15.22 1.85
C ASN A 97 -2.19 16.35 0.82
N PHE A 98 -3.44 16.70 0.51
CA PHE A 98 -3.77 17.75 -0.45
C PHE A 98 -3.51 19.16 0.10
N SER A 99 -3.57 19.35 1.41
CA SER A 99 -3.35 20.66 2.04
C SER A 99 -1.91 21.12 1.84
N THR A 100 -0.96 20.21 2.08
CA THR A 100 0.48 20.47 1.93
C THR A 100 1.06 20.05 0.58
N MET A 101 0.25 19.46 -0.31
CA MET A 101 0.72 18.87 -1.57
C MET A 101 1.88 17.89 -1.34
N SER A 102 1.73 16.97 -0.38
CA SER A 102 2.78 16.03 -0.01
C SER A 102 2.34 14.58 -0.01
N LEU A 103 3.27 13.68 -0.31
CA LEU A 103 3.13 12.24 -0.19
C LEU A 103 4.04 11.73 0.93
N HIS A 104 3.49 11.39 2.08
CA HIS A 104 4.26 10.99 3.25
C HIS A 104 4.43 9.47 3.32
N VAL A 105 5.64 9.00 3.05
CA VAL A 105 6.05 7.60 3.15
C VAL A 105 6.52 7.33 4.58
N SER A 106 5.55 7.12 5.48
CA SER A 106 5.83 6.91 6.91
C SER A 106 5.99 5.45 7.31
N LYS A 107 5.50 4.52 6.47
CA LYS A 107 5.49 3.08 6.75
C LYS A 107 5.98 2.30 5.53
N GLY A 108 6.73 1.24 5.79
CA GLY A 108 7.15 0.28 4.80
C GLY A 108 7.53 -1.05 5.44
N GLY A 109 7.33 -2.14 4.72
CA GLY A 109 7.58 -3.48 5.23
C GLY A 109 7.29 -4.56 4.20
N PHE A 110 7.52 -5.81 4.58
CA PHE A 110 7.30 -6.96 3.72
C PHE A 110 5.82 -7.36 3.74
N ALA A 111 5.14 -7.23 2.61
CA ALA A 111 3.72 -7.56 2.45
C ALA A 111 3.50 -8.77 1.54
N CYS A 112 2.51 -9.59 1.86
CA CYS A 112 2.13 -10.74 1.03
C CYS A 112 1.47 -10.28 -0.28
N GLY A 113 1.37 -11.20 -1.25
CA GLY A 113 0.73 -10.94 -2.53
C GLY A 113 -0.70 -10.40 -2.43
N GLN A 114 -1.50 -10.88 -1.46
CA GLN A 114 -2.88 -10.41 -1.28
C GLN A 114 -2.93 -8.95 -0.80
N CYS A 115 -2.20 -8.60 0.27
CA CYS A 115 -2.13 -7.22 0.77
C CYS A 115 -1.61 -6.25 -0.29
N ARG A 116 -0.63 -6.67 -1.11
CA ARG A 116 -0.12 -5.86 -2.23
C ARG A 116 -1.13 -5.75 -3.38
N ALA A 117 -1.89 -6.80 -3.66
CA ALA A 117 -2.91 -6.77 -4.69
C ALA A 117 -4.04 -5.78 -4.33
N VAL A 118 -4.44 -5.75 -3.05
CA VAL A 118 -5.50 -4.84 -2.57
C VAL A 118 -4.97 -3.48 -2.10
N SER A 119 -3.66 -3.22 -2.10
CA SER A 119 -3.16 -1.85 -1.93
C SER A 119 -3.19 -1.08 -3.26
N ASP A 120 -3.14 -1.75 -4.40
CA ASP A 120 -3.17 -1.13 -5.72
C ASP A 120 -4.61 -0.92 -6.20
N SER A 121 -5.04 0.34 -6.19
CA SER A 121 -6.38 0.75 -6.61
C SER A 121 -6.72 0.33 -8.05
N TRP A 122 -5.73 0.37 -8.95
CA TRP A 122 -5.92 0.03 -10.36
C TRP A 122 -6.09 -1.47 -10.57
N ARG A 123 -5.29 -2.28 -9.87
CA ARG A 123 -5.40 -3.75 -9.93
C ARG A 123 -6.79 -4.21 -9.54
N LEU A 124 -7.31 -3.71 -8.42
CA LEU A 124 -8.63 -4.13 -7.96
C LEU A 124 -9.77 -3.66 -8.88
N LEU A 125 -9.72 -2.42 -9.38
CA LEU A 125 -10.71 -1.93 -10.34
C LEU A 125 -10.68 -2.73 -11.65
N ARG A 126 -9.51 -3.17 -12.10
CA ARG A 126 -9.39 -4.05 -13.27
C ARG A 126 -10.02 -5.43 -13.03
N PHE A 127 -9.94 -5.96 -11.81
CA PHE A 127 -10.68 -7.17 -11.43
C PHE A 127 -12.20 -6.91 -11.36
N ALA A 128 -12.64 -5.73 -10.92
CA ALA A 128 -14.06 -5.38 -10.86
C ALA A 128 -14.70 -5.11 -12.24
N ALA A 129 -13.92 -4.58 -13.19
CA ALA A 129 -14.37 -4.31 -14.56
C ALA A 129 -14.69 -5.58 -15.37
N ILE A 130 -14.45 -6.78 -14.81
CA ILE A 130 -14.73 -8.09 -15.42
C ILE A 130 -16.21 -8.28 -15.80
N LYS A 131 -17.14 -7.55 -15.16
CA LYS A 131 -18.56 -7.58 -15.55
C LYS A 131 -18.85 -7.07 -16.98
N LEU A 132 -17.87 -6.49 -17.68
CA LEU A 132 -17.98 -6.00 -19.05
C LEU A 132 -17.45 -6.97 -20.13
N GLY A 133 -16.97 -8.17 -19.75
CA GLY A 133 -16.43 -9.19 -20.67
C GLY A 133 -16.98 -10.61 -20.43
N PRO A 134 -16.43 -11.64 -21.11
CA PRO A 134 -16.80 -13.04 -20.85
C PRO A 134 -16.60 -13.40 -19.37
N ARG A 135 -17.56 -14.14 -18.79
CA ARG A 135 -17.44 -14.57 -17.38
C ARG A 135 -16.22 -15.48 -17.20
N HIS A 136 -15.36 -15.13 -16.25
CA HIS A 136 -14.22 -15.94 -15.82
C HIS A 136 -14.40 -16.30 -14.34
N PRO A 137 -15.02 -17.44 -14.01
CA PRO A 137 -15.39 -17.80 -12.63
C PRO A 137 -14.21 -17.76 -11.64
N GLU A 138 -13.03 -18.22 -12.04
CA GLU A 138 -11.82 -18.20 -11.20
C GLU A 138 -11.37 -16.79 -10.83
N ARG A 139 -11.57 -15.81 -11.72
CA ARG A 139 -11.23 -14.41 -11.47
C ARG A 139 -12.26 -13.73 -10.59
N GLU A 140 -13.54 -14.09 -10.72
CA GLU A 140 -14.59 -13.60 -9.83
C GLU A 140 -14.36 -14.10 -8.40
N GLU A 141 -14.04 -15.39 -8.23
CA GLU A 141 -13.71 -15.96 -6.92
C GLU A 141 -12.48 -15.31 -6.31
N LEU A 142 -11.42 -15.11 -7.10
CA LEU A 142 -10.23 -14.38 -6.66
C LEU A 142 -10.59 -12.96 -6.20
N MET A 143 -11.41 -12.23 -6.97
CA MET A 143 -11.85 -10.87 -6.62
C MET A 143 -12.63 -10.86 -5.30
N ARG A 144 -13.60 -11.76 -5.13
CA ARG A 144 -14.39 -11.86 -3.89
C ARG A 144 -13.49 -12.15 -2.70
N ARG A 145 -12.56 -13.09 -2.83
CA ARG A 145 -11.56 -13.39 -1.78
C ARG A 145 -10.70 -12.16 -1.43
N LEU A 146 -10.25 -11.40 -2.43
CA LEU A 146 -9.48 -10.17 -2.19
C LEU A 146 -10.32 -9.08 -1.51
N CYS A 147 -11.59 -8.93 -1.88
CA CYS A 147 -12.51 -7.99 -1.23
C CYS A 147 -12.73 -8.37 0.24
N SER A 148 -13.01 -9.64 0.53
CA SER A 148 -13.16 -10.14 1.90
C SER A 148 -11.88 -9.99 2.71
N HIS A 149 -10.71 -10.23 2.11
CA HIS A 149 -9.42 -10.00 2.74
C HIS A 149 -9.24 -8.51 3.10
N PHE A 150 -9.48 -7.60 2.16
CA PHE A 150 -9.36 -6.17 2.40
C PHE A 150 -10.33 -5.65 3.47
N ALA A 151 -11.58 -6.12 3.47
CA ALA A 151 -12.57 -5.78 4.48
C ALA A 151 -12.21 -6.31 5.87
N SER A 152 -11.73 -7.56 5.98
CA SER A 152 -11.33 -8.11 7.27
C SER A 152 -10.10 -7.39 7.85
N LEU A 153 -9.13 -7.02 7.00
CA LEU A 153 -7.96 -6.23 7.43
C LEU A 153 -8.37 -4.90 8.03
N ASN A 154 -9.32 -4.22 7.40
CA ASN A 154 -9.80 -2.92 7.85
C ASN A 154 -10.86 -3.01 8.96
N ARG A 155 -11.15 -4.22 9.46
CA ARG A 155 -12.07 -4.47 10.58
C ARG A 155 -13.47 -3.91 10.33
N VAL A 156 -13.96 -4.13 9.12
CA VAL A 156 -15.32 -3.73 8.77
C VAL A 156 -16.33 -4.56 9.58
N ASP A 157 -17.50 -3.98 9.82
CA ASP A 157 -18.58 -4.56 10.63
C ASP A 157 -18.94 -5.99 10.20
N ASP A 158 -19.14 -6.88 11.18
CA ASP A 158 -19.44 -8.30 10.95
C ASP A 158 -20.73 -8.50 10.14
N ALA A 159 -21.72 -7.59 10.24
CA ALA A 159 -22.93 -7.64 9.44
C ALA A 159 -22.66 -7.38 7.95
N LEU A 160 -21.67 -6.53 7.63
CA LEU A 160 -21.22 -6.37 6.25
C LEU A 160 -20.47 -7.63 5.78
N LEU A 161 -19.60 -8.20 6.63
CA LEU A 161 -18.81 -9.40 6.31
C LEU A 161 -19.67 -10.66 6.10
N ALA A 162 -20.89 -10.69 6.64
CA ALA A 162 -21.82 -11.80 6.50
C ALA A 162 -22.33 -12.01 5.06
N ASP A 163 -22.24 -10.98 4.19
CA ASP A 163 -22.70 -11.05 2.80
C ASP A 163 -21.58 -10.59 1.84
N SER A 164 -21.13 -11.53 0.99
CA SER A 164 -20.07 -11.26 0.03
C SER A 164 -20.41 -10.16 -0.99
N ASP A 165 -21.68 -9.98 -1.34
CA ASP A 165 -22.07 -8.94 -2.29
C ASP A 165 -22.02 -7.55 -1.63
N ASN A 166 -22.35 -7.44 -0.34
CA ASN A 166 -22.20 -6.21 0.44
C ASN A 166 -20.72 -5.84 0.61
N VAL A 167 -19.87 -6.83 0.88
CA VAL A 167 -18.41 -6.63 0.92
C VAL A 167 -17.90 -6.09 -0.42
N VAL A 168 -18.28 -6.72 -1.53
CA VAL A 168 -17.86 -6.28 -2.87
C VAL A 168 -18.33 -4.85 -3.16
N ALA A 169 -19.58 -4.51 -2.83
CA ALA A 169 -20.13 -3.17 -3.02
C ALA A 169 -19.35 -2.11 -2.22
N TRP A 170 -19.09 -2.38 -0.93
CA TRP A 170 -18.31 -1.49 -0.06
C TRP A 170 -16.87 -1.30 -0.57
N VAL A 171 -16.21 -2.39 -0.96
CA VAL A 171 -14.85 -2.33 -1.52
C VAL A 171 -14.85 -1.52 -2.83
N GLN A 172 -15.83 -1.73 -3.70
CA GLN A 172 -15.96 -0.97 -4.95
C GLN A 172 -16.15 0.54 -4.68
N GLU A 173 -16.95 0.93 -3.69
CA GLU A 173 -17.10 2.32 -3.27
C GLU A 173 -15.77 2.93 -2.82
N VAL A 174 -15.08 2.26 -1.88
CA VAL A 174 -13.79 2.68 -1.34
C VAL A 174 -12.76 2.89 -2.46
N PHE A 175 -12.64 1.92 -3.37
CA PHE A 175 -11.67 1.97 -4.46
C PHE A 175 -12.04 2.99 -5.54
N SER A 176 -13.33 3.19 -5.82
CA SER A 176 -13.77 4.24 -6.75
C SER A 176 -13.41 5.63 -6.23
N ARG A 177 -13.60 5.87 -4.93
CA ARG A 177 -13.23 7.12 -4.27
C ARG A 177 -11.71 7.32 -4.25
N ALA A 178 -10.95 6.29 -3.88
CA ALA A 178 -9.48 6.34 -3.90
C ALA A 178 -8.94 6.61 -5.30
N TYR A 179 -9.49 5.94 -6.32
CA TYR A 179 -9.09 6.16 -7.71
C TYR A 179 -9.45 7.56 -8.21
N ALA A 180 -10.64 8.09 -7.86
CA ALA A 180 -11.01 9.46 -8.19
C ALA A 180 -10.02 10.48 -7.56
N LEU A 181 -9.63 10.29 -6.30
CA LEU A 181 -8.62 11.12 -5.64
C LEU A 181 -7.26 10.98 -6.31
N GLN A 182 -6.87 9.78 -6.70
CA GLN A 182 -5.64 9.53 -7.46
C GLN A 182 -5.65 10.31 -8.78
N VAL A 183 -6.73 10.23 -9.57
CA VAL A 183 -6.86 10.96 -10.84
C VAL A 183 -6.72 12.47 -10.63
N VAL A 184 -7.38 13.02 -9.60
CA VAL A 184 -7.21 14.44 -9.25
C VAL A 184 -5.76 14.74 -8.88
N ALA A 185 -5.14 13.92 -8.03
CA ALA A 185 -3.78 14.10 -7.58
C ALA A 185 -2.78 14.08 -8.76
N CYS A 186 -2.95 13.19 -9.74
CA CYS A 186 -2.14 13.14 -10.96
C CYS A 186 -2.20 14.41 -11.81
N ASN A 187 -3.29 15.17 -11.73
CA ASN A 187 -3.47 16.42 -12.47
C ASN A 187 -2.97 17.65 -11.72
N LEU A 188 -2.56 17.51 -10.45
CA LEU A 188 -1.97 18.58 -9.67
C LEU A 188 -0.43 18.54 -9.74
N LYS A 189 0.20 19.71 -9.64
CA LYS A 189 1.67 19.88 -9.65
C LYS A 189 2.17 20.26 -8.26
N GLY A 190 3.49 20.11 -8.06
CA GLY A 190 4.16 20.53 -6.82
C GLY A 190 4.09 19.52 -5.68
N TRP A 191 3.88 18.23 -6.00
CA TRP A 191 3.94 17.17 -5.01
C TRP A 191 5.36 17.03 -4.44
N THR A 192 5.45 16.91 -3.11
CA THR A 192 6.71 16.62 -2.41
C THR A 192 6.60 15.29 -1.68
N VAL A 193 7.56 14.39 -1.91
CA VAL A 193 7.65 13.14 -1.12
C VAL A 193 8.32 13.44 0.21
N LEU A 194 7.71 13.01 1.30
CA LEU A 194 8.26 13.11 2.65
C LEU A 194 8.64 11.72 3.15
N GLY A 195 9.82 11.59 3.76
CA GLY A 195 10.24 10.37 4.44
C GLY A 195 9.59 10.22 5.82
N PRO A 196 9.93 9.16 6.59
CA PRO A 196 9.33 8.88 7.90
C PRO A 196 9.49 9.99 8.94
N ASP A 197 10.49 10.84 8.78
CA ASP A 197 10.78 11.99 9.65
C ASP A 197 10.11 13.29 9.16
N ALA A 198 9.14 13.18 8.24
CA ALA A 198 8.46 14.27 7.56
C ALA A 198 9.40 15.23 6.78
N LYS A 199 10.64 14.81 6.49
CA LYS A 199 11.57 15.61 5.68
C LYS A 199 11.42 15.29 4.18
N PRO A 200 11.63 16.28 3.29
CA PRO A 200 11.61 16.06 1.85
C PRO A 200 12.65 15.02 1.40
N VAL A 201 12.20 14.07 0.59
CA VAL A 201 13.03 13.10 -0.12
C VAL A 201 13.50 13.73 -1.43
N ARG A 202 14.82 13.87 -1.62
CA ARG A 202 15.39 14.47 -2.82
C ARG A 202 15.46 13.46 -3.95
N HIS A 203 14.51 13.53 -4.88
CA HIS A 203 14.57 12.73 -6.11
C HIS A 203 15.88 12.99 -6.87
N SER A 204 16.39 11.95 -7.53
CA SER A 204 17.61 12.00 -8.37
C SER A 204 18.94 12.19 -7.63
N CYS A 205 18.96 12.22 -6.30
CA CYS A 205 20.20 12.18 -5.53
C CYS A 205 20.61 10.71 -5.28
N PRO A 206 21.80 10.27 -5.73
CA PRO A 206 22.25 8.89 -5.55
C PRO A 206 22.17 8.43 -4.07
N GLY A 207 21.60 7.26 -3.83
CA GLY A 207 21.49 6.66 -2.51
C GLY A 207 20.26 7.09 -1.72
N THR A 208 19.41 7.96 -2.27
CA THR A 208 18.19 8.44 -1.60
C THR A 208 17.20 7.30 -1.37
N SER A 209 17.01 6.43 -2.37
CA SER A 209 16.13 5.26 -2.25
C SER A 209 16.60 4.29 -1.16
N VAL A 210 17.92 4.08 -1.06
CA VAL A 210 18.54 3.25 -0.02
C VAL A 210 18.36 3.87 1.36
N ALA A 211 18.57 5.19 1.48
CA ALA A 211 18.39 5.91 2.74
C ALA A 211 16.92 5.88 3.21
N LEU A 212 15.97 6.06 2.30
CA LEU A 212 14.54 5.97 2.59
C LEU A 212 14.15 4.56 3.02
N ALA A 213 14.58 3.53 2.30
CA ALA A 213 14.33 2.13 2.67
C ALA A 213 14.91 1.80 4.05
N LYS A 214 16.14 2.27 4.37
CA LYS A 214 16.71 2.15 5.71
C LYS A 214 15.80 2.82 6.75
N ALA A 215 15.41 4.07 6.55
CA ALA A 215 14.57 4.79 7.51
C ALA A 215 13.22 4.07 7.78
N LEU A 216 12.60 3.53 6.73
CA LEU A 216 11.36 2.76 6.83
C LEU A 216 11.55 1.45 7.61
N LEU A 217 12.63 0.72 7.34
CA LEU A 217 12.93 -0.52 8.06
C LEU A 217 13.23 -0.29 9.56
N HIS A 218 13.85 0.83 9.92
CA HIS A 218 14.14 1.16 11.33
C HIS A 218 12.87 1.59 12.08
N SER A 219 12.02 2.40 11.46
CA SER A 219 10.76 2.87 12.09
C SER A 219 9.78 1.73 12.35
N SER A 220 9.74 0.72 11.48
CA SER A 220 8.93 -0.49 11.67
C SER A 220 9.39 -1.36 12.86
N GLY A 221 10.67 -1.28 13.26
CA GLY A 221 11.20 -2.01 14.41
C GLY A 221 10.87 -1.38 15.77
N THR A 222 10.43 -0.12 15.78
CA THR A 222 10.10 0.65 17.01
C THR A 222 8.61 0.65 17.35
N ALA A 223 7.88 -0.42 17.03
CA ALA A 223 6.53 -0.58 17.57
C ALA A 223 6.60 -0.66 19.11
N PRO A 224 5.81 0.12 19.86
CA PRO A 224 5.77 0.02 21.31
C PRO A 224 5.29 -1.38 21.66
N THR A 225 6.17 -2.16 22.30
CA THR A 225 5.77 -3.41 22.93
C THR A 225 4.82 -3.06 24.07
N GLY A 226 3.52 -3.02 23.76
CA GLY A 226 2.44 -2.94 24.73
C GLY A 226 2.49 -4.18 25.63
N LYS A 227 3.29 -4.11 26.69
CA LYS A 227 3.26 -5.06 27.80
C LYS A 227 1.89 -4.95 28.49
N LYS A 228 1.13 -6.04 28.39
CA LYS A 228 0.21 -6.64 29.38
C LYS A 228 -0.87 -5.75 30.03
N ARG A 229 -2.12 -6.22 29.89
CA ARG A 229 -2.90 -6.67 31.06
C ARG A 229 -3.56 -8.01 30.77
N CYS A 230 -3.11 -9.04 31.50
CA CYS A 230 -3.98 -10.16 31.83
C CYS A 230 -5.15 -9.60 32.63
N VAL A 231 -6.38 -9.91 32.22
CA VAL A 231 -7.53 -9.87 33.12
C VAL A 231 -7.83 -11.32 33.44
N THR A 232 -7.26 -11.78 34.56
CA THR A 232 -7.81 -12.85 35.37
C THR A 232 -8.66 -12.17 36.44
N GLY A 233 -9.94 -12.53 36.49
CA GLY A 233 -10.93 -12.02 37.44
C GLY A 233 -12.31 -12.39 36.95
#